data_AF-I3YBC0-F1
#
_entry.id   AF-I3YBC0-F1
#
_cell.length_a   1.000
_cell.length_b   1.000
_cell.length_c   1.000
_cell.angle_alpha   90.00
_cell.angle_beta   90.00
_cell.angle_gamma   90.00
#
_symmetry.space_group_name_H-M   'P 1'
#
loop_
_entity.id
_entity.type
_entity.pdbx_description
1 polymer ?
#
loop_
_entity_poly.entity_id
_entity_poly.type
_entity_poly.pdbx_seq_one_letter_code
_entity_poly.pdbx_strand_id
1 'polypeptide(L)'
;MFGWLKSWFRAPQPAGPPQMLRSFDLADPTIAGDSIALDGDAWRIVGGAAPRTFRLFEVREPGVERCMLTYRARLKTEGVERRAYLEMWCRLPGRGEFFSKGFQQAALGTNAWADYEIPFYLKRGQKADLIQLDLTLEGAGTVWIKDVQLLHTPLRS
;
A
#
# COMPACT_ATOMS: atom_id res chain seq x y z
N MET A 1 9.46 -6.59 36.99
CA MET A 1 8.39 -5.64 37.30
C MET A 1 8.57 -4.39 36.43
N PHE A 2 8.08 -4.39 35.18
CA PHE A 2 8.00 -3.19 34.33
C PHE A 2 6.90 -3.41 33.28
N GLY A 3 5.64 -3.39 33.74
CA GLY A 3 4.42 -3.53 32.93
C GLY A 3 3.78 -2.19 32.56
N TRP A 4 4.57 -1.13 32.38
CA TRP A 4 4.06 0.25 32.33
C TRP A 4 4.29 0.99 30.99
N LEU A 5 4.33 0.27 29.86
CA LEU A 5 4.51 0.89 28.53
C LEU A 5 3.53 0.39 27.44
N LYS A 6 2.43 -0.28 27.81
CA LYS A 6 1.42 -0.78 26.86
C LYS A 6 0.18 0.11 26.69
N SER A 7 0.17 1.33 27.23
CA SER A 7 -1.09 2.07 27.45
C SER A 7 -1.29 3.39 26.69
N TRP A 8 -0.47 3.77 25.72
CA TRP A 8 -0.63 5.08 25.04
C TRP A 8 -1.01 5.06 23.57
N PHE A 9 -1.12 3.89 22.92
CA PHE A 9 -1.70 3.79 21.57
C PHE A 9 -2.56 2.54 21.46
N ARG A 10 -3.80 2.60 21.97
CA ARG A 10 -4.80 1.60 21.57
C ARG A 10 -5.15 1.89 20.11
N ALA A 11 -4.69 1.03 19.20
CA ALA A 11 -5.20 1.02 17.84
C ALA A 11 -6.74 0.95 17.90
N PRO A 12 -7.48 1.70 17.04
CA PRO A 12 -8.92 1.64 17.02
C PRO A 12 -9.41 0.19 16.90
N GLN A 13 -10.37 -0.21 17.73
CA GLN A 13 -10.81 -1.60 17.77
C GLN A 13 -11.66 -1.93 16.53
N PRO A 14 -11.41 -3.05 15.84
CA PRO A 14 -12.26 -3.51 14.75
C PRO A 14 -13.72 -3.72 15.20
N ALA A 15 -14.66 -3.32 14.36
CA ALA A 15 -16.09 -3.58 14.50
C ALA A 15 -16.55 -4.82 13.71
N GLY A 16 -15.71 -5.34 12.81
CA GLY A 16 -15.96 -6.54 12.01
C GLY A 16 -14.68 -7.05 11.34
N PRO A 17 -14.74 -8.14 10.57
CA PRO A 17 -13.60 -8.64 9.81
C PRO A 17 -13.22 -7.67 8.68
N PRO A 18 -11.97 -7.75 8.16
CA PRO A 18 -11.59 -7.08 6.92
C PRO A 18 -12.46 -7.54 5.75
N GLN A 19 -12.83 -6.59 4.89
CA GLN A 19 -13.62 -6.81 3.68
C GLN A 19 -12.83 -6.31 2.47
N MET A 20 -12.88 -7.07 1.37
CA MET A 20 -12.22 -6.69 0.13
C MET A 20 -12.93 -5.50 -0.49
N LEU A 21 -12.20 -4.39 -0.66
CA LEU A 21 -12.71 -3.22 -1.38
C LEU A 21 -12.41 -3.33 -2.87
N ARG A 22 -11.15 -3.66 -3.20
CA ARG A 22 -10.69 -3.94 -4.55
C ARG A 22 -9.56 -4.96 -4.55
N SER A 23 -9.59 -5.88 -5.51
CA SER A 23 -8.45 -6.68 -5.93
C SER A 23 -8.12 -6.29 -7.36
N PHE A 24 -6.84 -6.32 -7.71
CA PHE A 24 -6.36 -6.06 -9.05
C PHE A 24 -5.70 -7.31 -9.61
N ASP A 25 -5.99 -7.63 -10.86
CA ASP A 25 -5.38 -8.74 -11.60
C ASP A 25 -4.60 -8.22 -12.82
N LEU A 26 -3.84 -9.09 -13.49
CA LEU A 26 -2.93 -8.70 -14.58
C LEU A 26 -3.65 -8.10 -15.81
N ALA A 27 -4.96 -8.24 -15.93
CA ALA A 27 -5.76 -7.59 -16.96
C ALA A 27 -6.10 -6.14 -16.60
N ASP A 28 -6.00 -5.74 -15.33
CA ASP A 28 -6.15 -4.35 -14.92
C ASP A 28 -4.94 -3.52 -15.40
N PRO A 29 -5.17 -2.45 -16.18
CA PRO A 29 -4.09 -1.60 -16.65
C PRO A 29 -3.49 -0.80 -15.49
N THR A 30 -2.17 -0.81 -15.37
CA THR A 30 -1.46 0.01 -14.39
C THR A 30 -1.35 1.46 -14.85
N ILE A 31 -1.46 2.42 -13.93
CA ILE A 31 -1.42 3.86 -14.24
C ILE A 31 -0.05 4.32 -14.75
N ALA A 32 1.06 3.78 -14.22
CA ALA A 32 2.40 4.18 -14.63
C ALA A 32 2.83 3.62 -16.02
N GLY A 33 1.92 2.98 -16.76
CA GLY A 33 2.10 2.56 -18.15
C GLY A 33 3.38 1.76 -18.37
N ASP A 34 4.16 2.13 -19.40
CA ASP A 34 5.38 1.45 -19.86
C ASP A 34 6.50 1.33 -18.79
N SER A 35 6.37 2.03 -17.66
CA SER A 35 7.30 1.87 -16.53
C SER A 35 7.04 0.61 -15.71
N ILE A 36 5.96 -0.09 -15.98
CA ILE A 36 5.57 -1.35 -15.34
C ILE A 36 5.31 -2.38 -16.46
N ALA A 37 6.12 -3.42 -16.51
CA ALA A 37 5.98 -4.50 -17.49
C ALA A 37 5.30 -5.71 -16.84
N LEU A 38 4.61 -6.53 -17.62
CA LEU A 38 4.23 -7.87 -17.18
C LEU A 38 5.44 -8.81 -17.27
N ASP A 39 5.63 -9.65 -16.26
CA ASP A 39 6.60 -10.74 -16.25
C ASP A 39 5.99 -11.94 -15.52
N GLY A 40 5.53 -12.92 -16.29
CA GLY A 40 4.81 -14.07 -15.78
C GLY A 40 3.51 -13.67 -15.07
N ASP A 41 3.42 -13.99 -13.78
CA ASP A 41 2.23 -13.74 -12.95
C ASP A 41 2.31 -12.45 -12.12
N ALA A 42 3.20 -11.54 -12.49
CA ALA A 42 3.47 -10.32 -11.72
C ALA A 42 3.73 -9.10 -12.61
N TRP A 43 3.52 -7.94 -12.02
CA TRP A 43 4.04 -6.67 -12.54
C TRP A 43 5.50 -6.51 -12.13
N ARG A 44 6.36 -6.20 -13.09
CA ARG A 44 7.80 -5.98 -12.90
C ARG A 44 8.13 -4.51 -13.05
N ILE A 45 8.85 -3.99 -12.06
CA ILE A 45 9.31 -2.61 -11.97
C ILE A 45 10.83 -2.63 -11.89
N VAL A 46 11.48 -1.85 -12.74
CA VAL A 46 12.94 -1.68 -12.74
C VAL A 46 13.28 -0.29 -12.24
N GLY A 47 14.10 -0.24 -11.20
CA GLY A 47 14.63 0.98 -10.61
C GLY A 47 15.78 1.56 -11.41
N GLY A 48 15.99 2.86 -11.25
CA GLY A 48 17.12 3.59 -11.81
C GLY A 48 17.89 4.33 -10.72
N ALA A 49 18.82 5.22 -11.11
CA ALA A 49 19.66 5.92 -10.15
C ALA A 49 18.87 6.83 -9.17
N ALA A 50 17.76 7.43 -9.63
CA ALA A 50 16.93 8.31 -8.81
C ALA A 50 15.77 7.54 -8.15
N PRO A 51 15.42 7.87 -6.89
CA PRO A 51 14.20 7.36 -6.26
C PRO A 51 12.96 7.69 -7.09
N ARG A 52 12.09 6.70 -7.29
CA ARG A 52 10.86 6.87 -8.06
C ARG A 52 9.69 6.14 -7.40
N THR A 53 8.54 6.81 -7.41
CA THR A 53 7.25 6.22 -7.06
C THR A 53 6.51 5.84 -8.34
N PHE A 54 5.99 4.62 -8.38
CA PHE A 54 5.26 4.05 -9.50
C PHE A 54 3.82 3.85 -9.06
N ARG A 55 2.89 4.57 -9.68
CA ARG A 55 1.46 4.39 -9.43
C ARG A 55 0.96 3.14 -10.14
N LEU A 56 0.50 2.17 -9.37
CA LEU A 56 -0.10 0.97 -9.94
C LEU A 56 -1.56 1.23 -10.25
N PHE A 57 -2.35 1.62 -9.25
CA PHE A 57 -3.80 1.70 -9.38
C PHE A 57 -4.41 2.87 -8.63
N GLU A 58 -5.63 3.22 -9.02
CA GLU A 58 -6.48 4.18 -8.34
C GLU A 58 -7.85 3.55 -8.03
N VAL A 59 -8.39 3.86 -6.86
CA VAL A 59 -9.77 3.55 -6.48
C VAL A 59 -10.51 4.86 -6.25
N ARG A 60 -11.47 5.13 -7.12
CA ARG A 60 -12.31 6.33 -7.09
C ARG A 60 -13.59 6.07 -6.31
N GLU A 61 -14.02 7.07 -5.54
CA GLU A 61 -15.26 7.06 -4.76
C GLU A 61 -15.46 5.74 -3.98
N PRO A 62 -14.49 5.29 -3.15
CA PRO A 62 -14.53 4.00 -2.47
C PRO A 62 -15.70 3.83 -1.49
N GLY A 63 -16.40 4.92 -1.13
CA GLY A 63 -17.63 4.85 -0.33
C GLY A 63 -17.44 4.47 1.14
N VAL A 64 -16.20 4.47 1.65
CA VAL A 64 -15.87 4.03 3.01
C VAL A 64 -15.55 5.20 3.95
N GLU A 65 -15.92 5.04 5.22
CA GLU A 65 -15.53 5.90 6.34
C GLU A 65 -15.33 5.05 7.59
N ARG A 66 -14.69 5.63 8.63
CA ARG A 66 -14.54 4.99 9.95
C ARG A 66 -14.04 3.55 9.84
N CYS A 67 -12.97 3.40 9.09
CA CYS A 67 -12.36 2.12 8.81
C CYS A 67 -10.84 2.24 8.81
N MET A 68 -10.17 1.11 9.00
CA MET A 68 -8.79 0.96 8.61
C MET A 68 -8.77 0.45 7.17
N LEU A 69 -8.19 1.21 6.26
CA LEU A 69 -7.81 0.73 4.95
C LEU A 69 -6.51 -0.07 5.08
N THR A 70 -6.42 -1.19 4.38
CA THR A 70 -5.19 -1.99 4.28
C THR A 70 -4.86 -2.17 2.81
N TYR A 71 -3.73 -1.59 2.38
CA TYR A 71 -3.13 -1.93 1.10
C TYR A 71 -2.15 -3.08 1.35
N ARG A 72 -2.38 -4.22 0.69
CA ARG A 72 -1.50 -5.39 0.74
C ARG A 72 -1.12 -5.86 -0.66
N ALA A 73 0.07 -6.42 -0.77
CA ALA A 73 0.59 -7.06 -1.96
C ALA A 73 1.70 -8.04 -1.60
N ARG A 74 2.07 -8.92 -2.54
CA ARG A 74 3.28 -9.73 -2.45
C ARG A 74 4.39 -9.11 -3.26
N LEU A 75 5.59 -9.01 -2.69
CA LEU A 75 6.77 -8.50 -3.37
C LEU A 75 7.87 -9.57 -3.45
N LYS A 76 8.56 -9.61 -4.58
CA LYS A 76 9.85 -10.29 -4.78
C LYS A 76 10.84 -9.23 -5.25
N THR A 77 12.09 -9.30 -4.81
CA THR A 77 13.11 -8.32 -5.19
C THR A 77 14.37 -8.98 -5.70
N GLU A 78 15.06 -8.30 -6.60
CA GLU A 78 16.40 -8.66 -7.07
C GLU A 78 17.27 -7.41 -7.06
N GLY A 79 18.38 -7.46 -6.32
CA GLY A 79 19.39 -6.41 -6.34
C GLY A 79 18.89 -5.01 -5.97
N VAL A 80 17.83 -4.89 -5.16
CA VAL A 80 17.36 -3.58 -4.68
C VAL A 80 18.43 -2.95 -3.81
N GLU A 81 18.99 -1.82 -4.24
CA GLU A 81 20.15 -1.20 -3.58
C GLU A 81 19.79 -0.44 -2.29
N ARG A 82 18.56 0.11 -2.20
CA ARG A 82 18.06 0.78 -0.99
C ARG A 82 16.72 0.22 -0.55
N ARG A 83 15.61 0.91 -0.84
CA ARG A 83 14.30 0.55 -0.28
C ARG A 83 13.28 0.41 -1.38
N ALA A 84 12.54 -0.69 -1.34
CA ALA A 84 11.30 -0.87 -2.07
C ALA A 84 10.15 -0.99 -1.08
N TYR A 85 9.10 -0.18 -1.18
CA TYR A 85 7.98 -0.21 -0.24
C TYR A 85 6.67 0.24 -0.86
N LEU A 86 5.57 -0.25 -0.28
CA LEU A 86 4.23 0.20 -0.62
C LEU A 86 3.99 1.63 -0.12
N GLU A 87 3.28 2.43 -0.92
CA GLU A 87 2.71 3.70 -0.51
C GLU A 87 1.22 3.74 -0.86
N MET A 88 0.42 4.34 0.01
CA MET A 88 -1.00 4.56 -0.22
C MET A 88 -1.31 6.03 0.06
N TRP A 89 -1.92 6.71 -0.90
CA TRP A 89 -2.35 8.10 -0.78
C TRP A 89 -3.88 8.17 -0.80
N CYS A 90 -4.45 8.85 0.18
CA CYS A 90 -5.89 9.06 0.33
C CYS A 90 -6.18 10.54 0.21
N ARG A 91 -6.95 10.92 -0.81
CA ARG A 91 -7.46 12.29 -0.94
C ARG A 91 -8.77 12.43 -0.17
N LEU A 92 -8.81 13.40 0.74
CA LEU A 92 -9.99 13.75 1.52
C LEU A 92 -10.52 15.10 1.00
N PRO A 93 -11.72 15.13 0.37
CA PRO A 93 -12.31 16.35 -0.15
C PRO A 93 -12.35 17.48 0.89
N GLY A 94 -11.86 18.66 0.50
CA GLY A 94 -11.79 19.84 1.37
C GLY A 94 -10.75 19.78 2.50
N ARG A 95 -9.96 18.70 2.60
CA ARG A 95 -8.94 18.52 3.65
C ARG A 95 -7.53 18.27 3.11
N GLY A 96 -7.40 17.83 1.86
CA GLY A 96 -6.12 17.57 1.20
C GLY A 96 -5.82 16.08 1.03
N GLU A 97 -4.56 15.77 0.73
CA GLU A 97 -4.05 14.41 0.52
C GLU A 97 -3.19 13.97 1.70
N PHE A 98 -3.37 12.71 2.11
CA PHE A 98 -2.68 12.10 3.25
C PHE A 98 -2.14 10.74 2.83
N PHE A 99 -1.05 10.30 3.44
CA PHE A 99 -0.40 9.05 3.02
C PHE A 99 -0.17 8.07 4.16
N SER A 100 0.01 6.80 3.77
CA SER A 100 0.68 5.76 4.54
C SER A 100 1.84 5.24 3.71
N LYS A 101 3.03 5.11 4.32
CA LYS A 101 4.25 4.65 3.64
C LYS A 101 4.90 3.52 4.43
N GLY A 102 5.22 2.42 3.74
CA GLY A 102 5.78 1.21 4.33
C GLY A 102 7.26 1.28 4.70
N PHE A 103 7.76 2.42 5.19
CA PHE A 103 9.20 2.60 5.46
C PHE A 103 9.80 1.57 6.41
N GLN A 104 9.05 1.16 7.44
CA GLN A 104 9.51 0.19 8.44
C GLN A 104 9.45 -1.26 7.93
N GLN A 105 8.83 -1.49 6.78
CA GLN A 105 8.61 -2.79 6.17
C GLN A 105 9.18 -2.81 4.74
N ALA A 106 10.19 -1.98 4.44
CA ALA A 106 10.75 -1.90 3.11
C ALA A 106 11.57 -3.16 2.77
N ALA A 107 11.47 -3.64 1.54
CA ALA A 107 12.35 -4.66 0.99
C ALA A 107 13.69 -4.04 0.56
N LEU A 108 14.77 -4.79 0.75
CA LEU A 108 16.16 -4.44 0.39
C LEU A 108 16.87 -5.69 -0.13
N GLY A 109 17.74 -5.55 -1.13
CA GLY A 109 18.51 -6.65 -1.71
C GLY A 109 17.66 -7.62 -2.55
N THR A 110 18.06 -8.90 -2.55
CA THR A 110 17.37 -9.98 -3.27
C THR A 110 16.58 -10.83 -2.28
N ASN A 111 15.27 -10.94 -2.49
CA ASN A 111 14.37 -11.69 -1.61
C ASN A 111 13.39 -12.52 -2.42
N ALA A 112 13.00 -13.67 -1.87
CA ALA A 112 11.86 -14.44 -2.37
C ALA A 112 10.53 -13.68 -2.12
N TRP A 113 9.44 -14.21 -2.68
CA TRP A 113 8.10 -13.65 -2.47
C TRP A 113 7.73 -13.57 -0.98
N ALA A 114 7.41 -12.37 -0.50
CA ALA A 114 6.90 -12.10 0.84
C ALA A 114 5.69 -11.16 0.81
N ASP A 115 4.86 -11.23 1.85
CA ASP A 115 3.68 -10.37 2.03
C ASP A 115 4.08 -9.01 2.63
N TYR A 116 3.51 -7.94 2.09
CA TYR A 116 3.69 -6.57 2.56
C TYR A 116 2.34 -5.91 2.72
N GLU A 117 2.15 -5.17 3.83
CA GLU A 117 0.92 -4.45 4.09
C GLU A 117 1.14 -3.12 4.81
N ILE A 118 0.33 -2.11 4.45
CA ILE A 118 0.33 -0.81 5.12
C ILE A 118 -1.09 -0.37 5.48
N PRO A 119 -1.32 0.12 6.72
CA PRO A 119 -2.62 0.60 7.15
C PRO A 119 -2.80 2.11 6.90
N PHE A 120 -4.03 2.56 6.66
CA PHE A 120 -4.44 3.96 6.71
C PHE A 120 -5.78 4.10 7.44
N TYR A 121 -5.86 5.00 8.41
CA TYR A 121 -7.04 5.14 9.26
C TYR A 121 -7.93 6.28 8.80
N LEU A 122 -9.17 5.96 8.41
CA LEU A 122 -10.23 6.94 8.19
C LEU A 122 -11.07 7.07 9.46
N LYS A 123 -11.16 8.27 10.01
CA LYS A 123 -12.04 8.61 11.15
C LYS A 123 -13.46 8.91 10.66
N ARG A 124 -14.40 9.07 11.61
CA ARG A 124 -15.74 9.58 11.31
C ARG A 124 -15.63 10.93 10.58
N GLY A 125 -16.38 11.08 9.48
CA GLY A 125 -16.37 12.29 8.65
C GLY A 125 -15.15 12.45 7.74
N GLN A 126 -14.24 11.46 7.70
CA GLN A 126 -13.22 11.34 6.67
C GLN A 126 -13.67 10.29 5.66
N LYS A 127 -14.07 10.76 4.48
CA LYS A 127 -14.39 9.93 3.31
C LYS A 127 -13.39 10.28 2.23
N ALA A 128 -12.61 9.30 1.79
CA ALA A 128 -11.73 9.50 0.65
C ALA A 128 -12.52 9.43 -0.65
N ASP A 129 -12.26 10.33 -1.59
CA ASP A 129 -12.82 10.30 -2.95
C ASP A 129 -11.84 9.65 -3.95
N LEU A 130 -10.56 9.56 -3.58
CA LEU A 130 -9.52 8.89 -4.35
C LEU A 130 -8.53 8.21 -3.40
N ILE A 131 -8.23 6.94 -3.70
CA ILE A 131 -7.15 6.18 -3.08
C ILE A 131 -6.16 5.78 -4.17
N GLN A 132 -4.90 6.11 -4.01
CA GLN A 132 -3.81 5.76 -4.94
C GLN A 132 -2.96 4.68 -4.30
N LEU A 133 -2.69 3.62 -5.05
CA LEU A 133 -1.88 2.47 -4.63
C LEU A 133 -0.57 2.50 -5.43
N ASP A 134 0.52 2.77 -4.71
CA ASP A 134 1.81 3.07 -5.30
C ASP A 134 2.88 2.10 -4.76
N LEU A 135 3.97 1.93 -5.50
CA LEU A 135 5.21 1.31 -5.03
C LEU A 135 6.36 2.29 -5.23
N THR A 136 7.13 2.56 -4.19
CA THR A 136 8.34 3.37 -4.30
C THR A 136 9.57 2.48 -4.32
N LEU A 137 10.47 2.75 -5.26
CA LEU A 137 11.78 2.10 -5.36
C LEU A 137 12.87 3.18 -5.32
N GLU A 138 13.72 3.09 -4.30
CA GLU A 138 14.81 4.03 -4.04
C GLU A 138 16.13 3.48 -4.60
N GLY A 139 16.44 3.76 -5.86
CA GLY A 139 17.69 3.32 -6.50
C GLY A 139 17.51 2.12 -7.44
N ALA A 140 18.63 1.53 -7.85
CA ALA A 140 18.61 0.42 -8.81
C ALA A 140 18.10 -0.89 -8.17
N GLY A 141 17.70 -1.81 -9.03
CA GLY A 141 17.15 -3.12 -8.67
C GLY A 141 15.83 -3.39 -9.36
N THR A 142 15.32 -4.60 -9.20
CA THR A 142 14.04 -5.04 -9.77
C THR A 142 13.10 -5.47 -8.67
N VAL A 143 11.84 -5.06 -8.78
CA VAL A 143 10.76 -5.48 -7.90
C VAL A 143 9.66 -6.11 -8.75
N TRP A 144 9.21 -7.29 -8.34
CA TRP A 144 7.97 -7.87 -8.84
C TRP A 144 6.91 -7.72 -7.77
N ILE A 145 5.70 -7.37 -8.19
CA ILE A 145 4.54 -7.19 -7.33
C ILE A 145 3.35 -7.96 -7.91
N LYS A 146 2.60 -8.64 -7.05
CA LYS A 146 1.35 -9.31 -7.39
C LYS A 146 0.41 -9.36 -6.19
N ASP A 147 -0.80 -9.89 -6.40
CA ASP A 147 -1.84 -10.00 -5.38
C ASP A 147 -2.20 -8.63 -4.75
N VAL A 148 -2.24 -7.58 -5.59
CA VAL A 148 -2.48 -6.20 -5.16
C VAL A 148 -3.93 -6.02 -4.74
N GLN A 149 -4.12 -5.70 -3.46
CA GLN A 149 -5.44 -5.65 -2.84
C GLN A 149 -5.58 -4.47 -1.90
N LEU A 150 -6.76 -3.86 -1.92
CA LEU A 150 -7.21 -2.86 -0.98
C LEU A 150 -8.39 -3.43 -0.20
N LEU A 151 -8.24 -3.48 1.12
CA LEU A 151 -9.27 -3.93 2.05
C LEU A 151 -9.71 -2.78 2.94
N HIS A 152 -10.91 -2.90 3.51
CA HIS A 152 -11.34 -2.06 4.62
C HIS A 152 -11.78 -2.90 5.81
N THR A 153 -11.41 -2.46 7.01
CA THR A 153 -11.85 -3.05 8.28
C THR A 153 -12.66 -2.01 9.02
N PRO A 154 -13.97 -2.18 9.22
CA PRO A 154 -14.79 -1.25 10.00
C PRO A 154 -14.22 -1.07 11.42
N LEU A 155 -14.24 0.16 11.93
CA LEU A 155 -13.74 0.48 13.27
C LEU A 155 -14.89 0.87 14.21
N ARG A 156 -14.75 0.51 15.48
CA ARG A 156 -15.67 0.95 16.54
C ARG A 156 -15.56 2.46 16.75
N SER A 157 -16.69 3.06 17.11
CA SER A 157 -16.83 4.47 17.49
C SER A 157 -16.07 4.81 18.75
#